data_AF-A0A2K3MR61-F1
#
_entry.id   AF-A0A2K3MR61-F1
#
_cell.length_a   1.000
_cell.length_b   1.000
_cell.length_c   1.000
_cell.angle_alpha   90.00
_cell.angle_beta   90.00
_cell.angle_gamma   90.00
#
_symmetry.space_group_name_H-M   'P 1'
#
loop_
_entity.id
_entity.type
_entity.pdbx_description
1 polymer ?
#
loop_
_entity_poly.entity_id
_entity_poly.type
_entity_poly.pdbx_seq_one_letter_code
_entity_poly.pdbx_strand_id
1 'polypeptide(L)'
;MSSFPSPMETEQNPTTDQNGAASQHSPAPPPLPLEDKVLVPIEVCLKPSSTASIHDVRSAVEGMLEKRSLSYNGGPIPVPLDEPFLADNVQRICVCDTGEGMQNDNVLLFWQVKPVVHVFQLREEGPCEDISSDGQSSSFNEWILPAKEFDGMWESLIYESGLKQRLLRYAASALLFTEKAVDPFLVSWNR
;
A
#
# COMPACT_ATOMS: atom_id res chain seq x y z
N MET A 1 -6.65 76.22 -34.62
CA MET A 1 -6.58 77.61 -34.14
C MET A 1 -6.62 77.56 -32.63
N SER A 2 -5.58 78.13 -31.98
CA SER A 2 -5.52 78.67 -30.61
C SER A 2 -5.88 77.77 -29.42
N SER A 3 -5.25 77.77 -28.25
CA SER A 3 -4.04 78.34 -27.64
C SER A 3 -4.09 77.83 -26.18
N PHE A 4 -2.95 77.49 -25.59
CA PHE A 4 -2.69 77.30 -24.14
C PHE A 4 -2.87 78.65 -23.35
N PRO A 5 -2.59 78.82 -22.01
CA PRO A 5 -2.35 77.91 -20.84
C PRO A 5 -2.90 78.37 -19.43
N SER A 6 -2.72 77.52 -18.39
CA SER A 6 -2.28 77.77 -16.96
C SER A 6 -3.13 78.58 -15.91
N PRO A 7 -2.78 78.59 -14.58
CA PRO A 7 -2.13 77.62 -13.66
C PRO A 7 -2.67 77.58 -12.16
N MET A 8 -2.06 76.71 -11.32
CA MET A 8 -1.71 76.76 -9.87
C MET A 8 -2.61 77.39 -8.78
N GLU A 9 -2.84 76.65 -7.66
CA GLU A 9 -2.34 76.86 -6.26
C GLU A 9 -2.99 75.79 -5.32
N THR A 10 -2.28 74.94 -4.55
CA THR A 10 -1.52 75.07 -3.27
C THR A 10 -2.36 74.83 -2.00
N GLU A 11 -2.08 73.76 -1.24
CA GLU A 11 -2.07 73.68 0.23
C GLU A 11 -1.53 72.28 0.64
N GLN A 12 -0.25 72.18 1.03
CA GLN A 12 0.32 72.27 2.39
C GLN A 12 0.09 71.02 3.29
N ASN A 13 1.24 70.54 3.76
CA ASN A 13 1.57 69.32 4.52
C ASN A 13 1.21 69.49 6.03
N PRO A 14 1.28 68.45 6.91
CA PRO A 14 2.59 68.03 7.41
C PRO A 14 2.80 66.53 7.73
N THR A 15 4.08 66.18 7.61
CA THR A 15 4.92 65.08 8.13
C THR A 15 4.55 64.44 9.48
N THR A 16 4.82 63.13 9.63
CA THR A 16 5.62 62.51 10.73
C THR A 16 5.97 61.03 10.40
N ASP A 17 7.24 60.81 10.05
CA ASP A 17 8.20 59.78 10.51
C ASP A 17 7.92 58.26 10.64
N GLN A 18 8.88 57.53 10.04
CA GLN A 18 9.68 56.39 10.56
C GLN A 18 9.31 54.92 10.24
N ASN A 19 10.17 54.34 9.37
CA ASN A 19 10.85 53.03 9.43
C ASN A 19 10.08 51.72 9.69
N GLY A 20 10.27 50.73 8.77
CA GLY A 20 10.24 49.31 9.17
C GLY A 20 10.01 48.29 8.04
N ALA A 21 11.08 47.57 7.69
CA ALA A 21 11.11 46.22 7.11
C ALA A 21 10.57 46.00 5.66
N ALA A 22 11.50 45.92 4.71
CA ALA A 22 11.27 45.25 3.43
C ALA A 22 11.14 43.73 3.67
N SER A 23 9.92 43.20 3.69
CA SER A 23 9.66 41.76 3.65
C SER A 23 9.82 41.26 2.22
N GLN A 24 10.98 40.71 1.88
CA GLN A 24 11.14 39.89 0.67
C GLN A 24 10.36 38.59 0.87
N HIS A 25 9.12 38.53 0.37
CA HIS A 25 8.39 37.28 0.22
C HIS A 25 9.00 36.49 -0.94
N SER A 26 9.88 35.54 -0.62
CA SER A 26 10.21 34.47 -1.55
C SER A 26 8.92 33.74 -1.92
N PRO A 27 8.64 33.45 -3.21
CA PRO A 27 7.51 32.61 -3.56
C PRO A 27 7.75 31.23 -2.94
N ALA A 28 6.76 30.74 -2.20
CA ALA A 28 6.78 29.37 -1.70
C ALA A 28 7.02 28.42 -2.89
N PRO A 29 7.85 27.37 -2.74
CA PRO A 29 7.98 26.37 -3.79
C PRO A 29 6.57 25.87 -4.15
N PRO A 30 6.29 25.64 -5.45
CA PRO A 30 5.01 25.06 -5.85
C PRO A 30 4.77 23.79 -5.00
N PRO A 31 3.52 23.52 -4.59
CA PRO A 31 3.20 22.26 -3.93
C PRO A 31 3.76 21.15 -4.81
N LEU A 32 4.70 20.37 -4.28
CA LEU A 32 5.15 19.16 -4.95
C LEU A 32 3.88 18.38 -5.31
N PRO A 33 3.73 17.90 -6.56
CA PRO A 33 2.60 17.04 -6.89
C PRO A 33 2.55 15.94 -5.84
N LEU A 34 1.42 15.76 -5.17
CA LEU A 34 1.15 14.53 -4.45
C LEU A 34 1.30 13.43 -5.50
N GLU A 35 2.43 12.73 -5.48
CA GLU A 35 2.66 11.58 -6.34
C GLU A 35 1.64 10.54 -5.89
N ASP A 36 0.47 10.51 -6.54
CA ASP A 36 -0.53 9.46 -6.36
C ASP A 36 0.04 8.17 -6.96
N LYS A 37 0.98 7.55 -6.24
CA LYS A 37 1.57 6.27 -6.60
C LYS A 37 0.52 5.18 -6.43
N VAL A 38 0.44 4.31 -7.43
CA VAL A 38 -0.39 3.12 -7.37
C VAL A 38 0.21 2.17 -6.33
N LEU A 39 -0.56 1.82 -5.30
CA LEU A 39 -0.15 0.82 -4.33
C LEU A 39 -0.24 -0.57 -4.96
N VAL A 40 0.86 -1.31 -4.99
CA VAL A 40 0.90 -2.67 -5.55
C VAL A 40 1.22 -3.65 -4.43
N PRO A 41 0.25 -4.50 -4.01
CA PRO A 41 0.48 -5.53 -3.01
C PRO A 41 1.47 -6.57 -3.51
N ILE A 42 2.45 -6.89 -2.68
CA ILE A 42 3.45 -7.92 -2.95
C ILE A 42 3.50 -8.87 -1.77
N GLU A 43 3.28 -10.13 -2.06
CA GLU A 43 3.36 -11.22 -1.10
C GLU A 43 4.74 -11.88 -1.16
N VAL A 44 5.34 -12.07 0.01
CA VAL A 44 6.64 -12.71 0.17
C VAL A 44 6.48 -13.88 1.15
N CYS A 45 6.51 -15.09 0.61
CA CYS A 45 6.52 -16.31 1.41
C CYS A 45 7.96 -16.67 1.78
N LEU A 46 8.23 -16.76 3.08
CA LEU A 46 9.48 -17.28 3.62
C LEU A 46 9.54 -18.80 3.51
N LYS A 47 10.76 -19.34 3.44
CA LYS A 47 10.97 -20.79 3.58
C LYS A 47 10.62 -21.25 5.00
N PRO A 48 10.17 -22.51 5.18
CA PRO A 48 9.91 -23.07 6.52
C PRO A 48 11.13 -23.04 7.45
N SER A 49 12.35 -23.14 6.89
CA SER A 49 13.61 -23.11 7.64
C SER A 49 14.12 -21.69 7.94
N SER A 50 13.49 -20.64 7.40
CA SER A 50 13.96 -19.28 7.61
C SER A 50 13.66 -18.81 9.03
N THR A 51 14.64 -18.16 9.64
CA THR A 51 14.53 -17.44 10.92
C THR A 51 14.76 -15.95 10.75
N ALA A 52 14.77 -15.47 9.51
CA ALA A 52 15.02 -14.06 9.20
C ALA A 52 13.88 -13.17 9.71
N SER A 53 14.25 -11.96 10.13
CA SER A 53 13.30 -10.94 10.52
C SER A 53 12.41 -10.55 9.34
N ILE A 54 11.10 -10.48 9.58
CA ILE A 54 10.10 -9.96 8.63
C ILE A 54 10.49 -8.56 8.13
N HIS A 55 11.04 -7.71 9.01
CA HIS A 55 11.45 -6.35 8.67
C HIS A 55 12.63 -6.33 7.68
N ASP A 56 13.61 -7.20 7.91
CA ASP A 56 14.83 -7.24 7.08
C ASP A 56 14.53 -7.83 5.71
N VAL A 57 13.69 -8.87 5.65
CA VAL A 57 13.20 -9.43 4.38
C VAL A 57 12.36 -8.39 3.63
N ARG A 58 11.46 -7.67 4.31
CA ARG A 58 10.71 -6.58 3.68
C ARG A 58 11.63 -5.55 3.04
N SER A 59 12.59 -5.03 3.81
CA SER A 59 13.53 -4.01 3.35
C SER A 59 14.38 -4.50 2.16
N ALA A 60 14.84 -5.75 2.21
CA ALA A 60 15.61 -6.36 1.14
C ALA A 60 14.79 -6.55 -0.15
N VAL A 61 13.52 -6.95 -0.03
CA VAL A 61 12.61 -7.07 -1.18
C VAL A 61 12.27 -5.69 -1.75
N GLU A 62 11.97 -4.69 -0.92
CA GLU A 62 11.72 -3.31 -1.38
C GLU A 62 12.94 -2.76 -2.16
N GLY A 63 14.14 -2.88 -1.59
CA GLY A 63 15.37 -2.46 -2.27
C GLY A 63 15.66 -3.24 -3.55
N MET A 64 15.26 -4.51 -3.64
CA MET A 64 15.35 -5.28 -4.89
C MET A 64 14.40 -4.74 -5.96
N LEU A 65 13.16 -4.44 -5.58
CA LEU A 65 12.13 -3.95 -6.51
C LEU A 65 12.49 -2.57 -7.05
N GLU A 66 13.09 -1.68 -6.24
CA GLU A 66 13.53 -0.36 -6.68
C GLU A 66 14.66 -0.40 -7.70
N LYS A 67 15.57 -1.39 -7.60
CA LYS A 67 16.70 -1.54 -8.51
C LYS A 67 16.32 -2.12 -9.88
N ARG A 68 15.11 -2.67 -10.03
CA ARG A 68 14.67 -3.38 -11.24
C ARG A 68 13.53 -2.65 -11.92
N SER A 69 13.63 -2.52 -13.24
CA SER A 69 12.47 -2.18 -14.08
C SER A 69 11.62 -3.44 -14.24
N LEU A 70 10.63 -3.62 -13.38
CA LEU A 70 9.68 -4.73 -13.43
C LEU A 70 8.36 -4.25 -14.02
N SER A 71 7.75 -5.07 -14.89
CA SER A 71 6.32 -4.93 -15.18
C SER A 71 5.54 -5.46 -13.99
N TYR A 72 4.75 -4.61 -13.34
CA TYR A 72 3.87 -5.00 -12.21
C TYR A 72 2.62 -5.73 -12.68
N ASN A 73 2.82 -6.79 -13.46
CA ASN A 73 1.78 -7.73 -13.83
C ASN A 73 1.60 -8.73 -12.69
N GLY A 74 0.35 -9.17 -12.47
CA GLY A 74 0.05 -10.18 -11.46
C GLY A 74 0.82 -11.48 -11.72
N GLY A 75 1.37 -12.06 -10.66
CA GLY A 75 2.10 -13.33 -10.73
C GLY A 75 3.48 -13.32 -10.08
N PRO A 76 4.25 -14.42 -10.27
CA PRO A 76 5.49 -14.65 -9.55
C PRO A 76 6.62 -13.74 -10.04
N ILE A 77 7.38 -13.18 -9.09
CA ILE A 77 8.65 -12.49 -9.34
C ILE A 77 9.79 -13.49 -9.05
N PRO A 78 10.73 -13.71 -10.00
CA PRO A 78 11.90 -14.55 -9.75
C PRO A 78 12.75 -14.00 -8.59
N VAL A 79 13.05 -14.86 -7.62
CA VAL A 79 13.96 -14.52 -6.52
C VAL A 79 15.38 -14.35 -7.09
N PRO A 80 16.05 -13.21 -6.89
CA PRO A 80 17.40 -12.98 -7.37
C PRO A 80 18.40 -13.96 -6.76
N LEU A 81 19.18 -14.64 -7.59
CA LEU A 81 20.24 -15.55 -7.14
C LEU A 81 21.50 -14.79 -6.69
N ASP A 82 21.65 -13.55 -7.13
CA ASP A 82 22.71 -12.61 -6.78
C ASP A 82 22.54 -11.97 -5.41
N GLU A 83 21.38 -12.14 -4.76
CA GLU A 83 21.09 -11.67 -3.41
C GLU A 83 20.99 -12.88 -2.46
N PRO A 84 22.11 -13.33 -1.83
CA PRO A 84 22.15 -14.57 -1.07
C PRO A 84 21.17 -14.57 0.10
N PHE A 85 20.99 -13.42 0.76
CA PHE A 85 20.02 -13.28 1.84
C PHE A 85 18.59 -13.62 1.41
N LEU A 86 18.16 -13.14 0.24
CA LEU A 86 16.84 -13.43 -0.29
C LEU A 86 16.75 -14.86 -0.80
N ALA A 87 17.78 -15.33 -1.51
CA ALA A 87 17.86 -16.70 -2.00
C ALA A 87 17.79 -17.73 -0.87
N ASP A 88 18.39 -17.45 0.28
CA ASP A 88 18.41 -18.35 1.44
C ASP A 88 17.10 -18.35 2.22
N ASN A 89 16.42 -17.21 2.32
CA ASN A 89 15.26 -17.04 3.22
C ASN A 89 13.89 -17.04 2.52
N VAL A 90 13.83 -16.58 1.28
CA VAL A 90 12.56 -16.40 0.55
C VAL A 90 12.27 -17.62 -0.30
N GLN A 91 11.04 -18.12 -0.19
CA GLN A 91 10.53 -19.21 -1.02
C GLN A 91 9.87 -18.69 -2.29
N ARG A 92 9.03 -17.65 -2.18
CA ARG A 92 8.25 -17.11 -3.30
C ARG A 92 7.98 -15.62 -3.10
N ILE A 93 8.04 -14.86 -4.19
CA ILE A 93 7.60 -13.46 -4.26
C ILE A 93 6.51 -13.40 -5.33
N CYS A 94 5.40 -12.73 -5.05
CA CYS A 94 4.27 -12.62 -5.97
C CYS A 94 3.70 -11.20 -5.94
N VAL A 95 3.44 -10.64 -7.12
CA VAL A 95 2.57 -9.46 -7.25
C VAL A 95 1.13 -9.96 -7.14
N CYS A 96 0.43 -9.50 -6.13
CA CYS A 96 -0.95 -9.93 -5.85
C CYS A 96 -1.92 -8.79 -6.14
N ASP A 97 -3.17 -9.17 -6.42
CA ASP A 97 -4.31 -8.26 -6.60
C ASP A 97 -4.06 -7.14 -7.62
N THR A 98 -3.65 -7.53 -8.82
CA THR A 98 -3.72 -6.68 -10.01
C THR A 98 -5.19 -6.61 -10.42
N GLY A 99 -5.96 -5.73 -9.77
CA GLY A 99 -7.39 -5.56 -10.02
C GLY A 99 -7.71 -5.41 -11.51
N GLU A 100 -8.95 -5.66 -11.92
CA GLU A 100 -9.36 -5.69 -13.34
C GLU A 100 -9.00 -4.41 -14.11
N GLY A 101 -8.84 -3.26 -13.43
CA GLY A 101 -8.37 -2.01 -14.05
C GLY A 101 -6.91 -2.02 -14.52
N MET A 102 -6.09 -2.95 -14.02
CA MET A 102 -4.69 -3.15 -14.39
C MET A 102 -4.52 -4.24 -15.47
N GLN A 103 -5.62 -4.86 -15.95
CA GLN A 103 -5.59 -5.80 -17.09
C GLN A 103 -5.49 -5.12 -18.45
N ASN A 104 -5.58 -3.79 -18.50
CA ASN A 104 -5.12 -3.07 -19.69
C ASN A 104 -3.61 -3.20 -19.71
N ASP A 105 -3.01 -3.55 -20.86
CA ASP A 105 -1.57 -3.76 -21.14
C ASP A 105 -0.63 -2.56 -20.82
N ASN A 106 -0.98 -1.72 -19.84
CA ASN A 106 -0.20 -0.63 -19.33
C ASN A 106 0.89 -1.18 -18.39
N VAL A 107 2.09 -1.29 -18.94
CA VAL A 107 3.31 -1.47 -18.16
C VAL A 107 3.41 -0.33 -17.14
N LEU A 108 3.18 -0.63 -15.87
CA LEU A 108 3.41 0.33 -14.79
C LEU A 108 4.92 0.52 -14.57
N LEU A 109 5.35 1.76 -14.55
CA LEU A 109 6.76 2.12 -14.38
C LEU A 109 7.08 2.26 -12.88
N PHE A 110 8.32 2.00 -12.49
CA PHE A 110 8.71 1.94 -11.06
C PHE A 110 8.43 3.24 -10.30
N TRP A 111 8.42 4.39 -10.96
CA TRP A 111 8.10 5.68 -10.33
C TRP A 111 6.61 5.90 -10.11
N GLN A 112 5.75 5.21 -10.86
CA GLN A 112 4.28 5.30 -10.72
C GLN A 112 3.74 4.38 -9.63
N VAL A 113 4.58 3.48 -9.11
CA VAL A 113 4.17 2.41 -8.20
C VAL A 113 4.84 2.59 -6.84
N LYS A 114 4.10 2.24 -5.79
CA LYS A 114 4.64 2.01 -4.46
C LYS A 114 4.34 0.56 -4.05
N PRO A 115 5.36 -0.31 -3.97
CA PRO A 115 5.16 -1.68 -3.53
C PRO A 115 4.71 -1.69 -2.05
N VAL A 116 3.77 -2.56 -1.72
CA VAL A 116 3.32 -2.82 -0.35
C VAL A 116 3.64 -4.26 -0.02
N VAL A 117 4.74 -4.47 0.71
CA VAL A 117 5.32 -5.80 0.92
C VAL A 117 4.78 -6.47 2.19
N HIS A 118 4.10 -7.59 1.99
CA HIS A 118 3.54 -8.48 3.02
C HIS A 118 4.38 -9.75 3.10
N VAL A 119 5.18 -9.86 4.17
CA VAL A 119 6.03 -11.03 4.41
C VAL A 119 5.33 -11.98 5.38
N PHE A 120 5.31 -13.26 5.06
CA PHE A 120 4.71 -14.30 5.89
C PHE A 120 5.45 -15.64 5.76
N GLN A 121 5.19 -16.56 6.69
CA GLN A 121 5.73 -17.91 6.68
C GLN A 121 4.59 -18.89 6.93
N LEU A 122 4.43 -19.89 6.06
CA LEU A 122 3.35 -20.87 6.16
C LEU A 122 3.59 -21.82 7.34
N ARG A 123 2.54 -22.06 8.12
CA ARG A 123 2.49 -23.10 9.14
C ARG A 123 2.19 -24.43 8.47
N GLU A 124 3.02 -25.44 8.73
CA GLU A 124 2.83 -26.81 8.21
C GLU A 124 1.98 -27.69 9.13
N GLU A 125 1.54 -27.13 10.26
CA GLU A 125 0.68 -27.80 11.23
C GLU A 125 -0.76 -27.75 10.73
N GLY A 126 -1.38 -28.92 10.68
CA GLY A 126 -2.77 -29.10 10.25
C GLY A 126 -3.78 -28.61 11.30
N PRO A 127 -5.06 -29.01 11.17
CA PRO A 127 -6.08 -28.56 12.12
C PRO A 127 -5.74 -29.01 13.55
N CYS A 128 -5.89 -28.11 14.52
CA CYS A 128 -5.75 -28.44 15.93
C CYS A 128 -6.79 -29.51 16.31
N GLU A 129 -6.32 -30.70 16.68
CA GLU A 129 -7.15 -31.76 17.20
C GLU A 129 -7.16 -31.66 18.74
N ASP A 130 -8.13 -30.92 19.29
CA ASP A 130 -8.42 -31.01 20.72
C ASP A 130 -8.95 -32.42 21.03
N ILE A 131 -8.04 -33.33 21.38
CA ILE A 131 -8.37 -34.62 21.99
C ILE A 131 -8.95 -34.32 23.37
N SER A 132 -10.28 -34.21 23.43
CA SER A 132 -11.03 -34.24 24.68
C SER A 132 -10.59 -35.45 25.51
N SER A 133 -10.59 -35.31 26.85
CA SER A 133 -10.22 -36.37 27.79
C SER A 133 -11.05 -37.65 27.63
N ASP A 134 -12.12 -37.56 26.87
CA ASP A 134 -13.18 -38.51 26.59
C ASP A 134 -12.89 -39.37 25.33
N GLY A 135 -11.80 -39.08 24.60
CA GLY A 135 -11.44 -39.79 23.37
C GLY A 135 -12.33 -39.45 22.17
N GLN A 136 -13.15 -38.39 22.28
CA GLN A 136 -13.97 -37.89 21.19
C GLN A 136 -13.14 -36.93 20.31
N SER A 137 -13.10 -37.21 19.01
CA SER A 137 -12.53 -36.32 18.00
C SER A 137 -13.23 -34.96 18.04
N SER A 138 -12.48 -33.87 17.87
CA SER A 138 -13.05 -32.52 17.82
C SER A 138 -14.15 -32.43 16.75
N SER A 139 -15.24 -31.73 17.09
CA SER A 139 -16.35 -31.48 16.15
C SER A 139 -16.11 -30.29 15.22
N PHE A 140 -15.01 -29.56 15.43
CA PHE A 140 -14.58 -28.43 14.62
C PHE A 140 -13.09 -28.54 14.31
N ASN A 141 -12.69 -27.90 13.22
CA ASN A 141 -11.29 -27.81 12.82
C ASN A 141 -10.81 -26.37 13.03
N GLU A 142 -9.65 -26.18 13.66
CA GLU A 142 -9.03 -24.89 13.89
C GLU A 142 -7.65 -24.85 13.24
N TRP A 143 -7.32 -23.79 12.51
CA TRP A 143 -6.01 -23.61 11.89
C TRP A 143 -5.36 -22.30 12.34
N ILE A 144 -4.06 -22.36 12.60
CA ILE A 144 -3.26 -21.15 12.79
C ILE A 144 -2.85 -20.59 11.42
N LEU A 145 -3.27 -19.37 11.15
CA LEU A 145 -2.95 -18.69 9.90
C LEU A 145 -1.57 -18.03 9.94
N PRO A 146 -0.86 -17.97 8.79
CA PRO A 146 -1.23 -18.54 7.50
C PRO A 146 -0.90 -20.04 7.42
N ALA A 147 -1.91 -20.86 7.08
CA ALA A 147 -1.80 -22.31 7.02
C ALA A 147 -1.39 -22.79 5.62
N LYS A 148 -0.50 -23.78 5.55
CA LYS A 148 0.02 -24.32 4.28
C LYS A 148 -1.07 -24.97 3.43
N GLU A 149 -2.07 -25.56 4.06
CA GLU A 149 -3.25 -26.15 3.41
C GLU A 149 -4.02 -25.14 2.57
N PHE A 150 -3.93 -23.86 2.94
CA PHE A 150 -4.66 -22.77 2.31
C PHE A 150 -3.81 -22.02 1.26
N ASP A 151 -2.52 -22.35 1.13
CA ASP A 151 -1.64 -21.72 0.14
C ASP A 151 -2.11 -22.06 -1.29
N GLY A 152 -2.24 -21.03 -2.12
CA GLY A 152 -2.72 -21.16 -3.51
C GLY A 152 -4.20 -21.47 -3.67
N MET A 153 -4.97 -21.72 -2.59
CA MET A 153 -6.41 -21.94 -2.69
C MET A 153 -7.15 -20.73 -3.27
N TRP A 154 -6.73 -19.52 -2.90
CA TRP A 154 -7.35 -18.30 -3.44
C TRP A 154 -7.24 -18.24 -4.97
N GLU A 155 -6.09 -18.58 -5.53
CA GLU A 155 -5.85 -18.53 -6.98
C GLU A 155 -6.56 -19.66 -7.73
N SER A 156 -6.73 -20.83 -7.11
CA SER A 156 -7.37 -21.99 -7.76
C SER A 156 -8.88 -21.84 -7.94
N LEU A 157 -9.52 -20.97 -7.16
CA LEU A 157 -10.95 -20.69 -7.28
C LEU A 157 -11.24 -19.85 -8.54
N ILE A 158 -12.12 -20.30 -9.42
CA ILE A 158 -12.48 -19.55 -10.64
C ILE A 158 -13.92 -19.06 -10.50
N TYR A 159 -14.10 -17.75 -10.53
CA TYR A 159 -15.40 -17.08 -10.36
C TYR A 159 -15.62 -16.02 -11.44
N GLU A 160 -16.80 -15.40 -11.42
CA GLU A 160 -17.07 -14.19 -12.19
C GLU A 160 -16.04 -13.09 -11.90
N SER A 161 -15.71 -12.34 -12.94
CA SER A 161 -14.95 -11.10 -12.89
C SER A 161 -15.37 -10.21 -11.72
N GLY A 162 -14.37 -9.73 -10.97
CA GLY A 162 -14.55 -8.79 -9.88
C GLY A 162 -15.17 -9.38 -8.60
N LEU A 163 -15.61 -10.65 -8.57
CA LEU A 163 -16.22 -11.23 -7.36
C LEU A 163 -15.19 -11.32 -6.22
N LYS A 164 -14.02 -11.89 -6.51
CA LYS A 164 -12.92 -12.04 -5.55
C LYS A 164 -12.50 -10.70 -4.94
N GLN A 165 -12.32 -9.68 -5.78
CA GLN A 165 -11.91 -8.34 -5.37
C GLN A 165 -12.99 -7.63 -4.55
N ARG A 166 -14.27 -7.78 -4.95
CA ARG A 166 -15.40 -7.25 -4.17
C ARG A 166 -15.45 -7.88 -2.77
N LEU A 167 -15.26 -9.19 -2.68
CA LEU A 167 -15.25 -9.92 -1.41
C LEU A 167 -14.08 -9.48 -0.52
N LEU A 168 -12.86 -9.39 -1.09
CA LEU A 168 -11.68 -8.94 -0.36
C LEU A 168 -11.85 -7.51 0.16
N ARG A 169 -12.35 -6.60 -0.68
CA ARG A 169 -12.64 -5.21 -0.30
C ARG A 169 -13.70 -5.12 0.79
N TYR A 170 -14.76 -5.95 0.71
CA TYR A 170 -15.78 -6.02 1.75
C TYR A 170 -15.17 -6.43 3.10
N ALA A 171 -14.40 -7.52 3.13
CA ALA A 171 -13.75 -8.00 4.35
C ALA A 171 -12.75 -6.98 4.92
N ALA A 172 -11.93 -6.36 4.07
CA ALA A 172 -10.99 -5.32 4.49
C ALA A 172 -11.71 -4.09 5.08
N SER A 173 -12.81 -3.66 4.45
CA SER A 173 -13.61 -2.53 4.94
C SER A 173 -14.29 -2.85 6.28
N ALA A 174 -14.80 -4.06 6.43
CA ALA A 174 -15.37 -4.58 7.67
C ALA A 174 -14.35 -4.57 8.83
N LEU A 175 -13.13 -5.03 8.58
CA LEU A 175 -12.04 -4.96 9.56
C LEU A 175 -11.67 -3.52 9.89
N LEU A 176 -11.56 -2.65 8.88
CA LEU A 176 -11.27 -1.23 9.07
C LEU A 176 -12.36 -0.53 9.89
N PHE A 177 -13.63 -0.82 9.64
CA PHE A 177 -14.75 -0.26 10.42
C PHE A 177 -14.73 -0.73 11.88
N THR A 178 -14.36 -1.99 12.10
CA THR A 178 -14.12 -2.51 13.46
C THR A 178 -12.99 -1.74 14.14
N GLU A 179 -11.85 -1.56 13.47
CA GLU A 179 -10.69 -0.85 14.02
C GLU A 179 -11.02 0.62 14.35
N LYS A 180 -11.84 1.27 13.52
CA LYS A 180 -12.29 2.65 13.75
C LYS A 180 -13.51 2.76 14.66
N ALA A 181 -13.99 1.66 15.24
CA ALA A 181 -15.14 1.60 16.12
C ALA A 181 -16.39 2.33 15.54
N VAL A 182 -16.65 2.14 14.25
CA VAL A 182 -17.81 2.73 13.57
C VAL A 182 -19.09 2.18 14.20
N ASP A 183 -20.04 3.08 14.47
CA ASP A 183 -21.33 2.71 15.06
C ASP A 183 -22.13 1.80 14.10
N PRO A 184 -22.39 0.53 14.49
CA PRO A 184 -23.13 -0.42 13.64
C PRO A 184 -24.60 -0.02 13.42
N PHE A 185 -25.16 0.88 14.25
CA PHE A 185 -26.51 1.40 14.07
C PHE A 185 -26.59 2.51 13.00
N LEU A 186 -25.47 3.17 12.70
CA LEU A 186 -25.38 4.19 11.65
C LEU A 186 -24.90 3.61 10.33
N VAL A 187 -23.96 2.67 10.40
CA VAL A 187 -23.42 1.97 9.22
C VAL A 187 -23.53 0.47 9.47
N SER A 188 -24.55 -0.14 8.89
CA SER A 188 -24.78 -1.58 9.00
C SER A 188 -23.80 -2.35 8.11
N TRP A 189 -23.10 -3.32 8.69
CA TRP A 189 -22.34 -4.32 7.95
C TRP A 189 -22.45 -5.66 8.70
N ASN A 190 -22.60 -6.76 7.97
CA ASN A 190 -22.68 -8.09 8.58
C ASN A 190 -21.28 -8.66 8.72
N ARG A 191 -20.98 -9.16 9.92
CA ARG A 191 -19.79 -9.97 10.20
C ARG A 191 -19.98 -11.39 9.68
#